data_AF-A0A7Y8V2R3-F1
#
_entry.id   AF-A0A7Y8V2R3-F1
#
_cell.length_a   1.000
_cell.length_b   1.000
_cell.length_c   1.000
_cell.angle_alpha   90.00
_cell.angle_beta   90.00
_cell.angle_gamma   90.00
#
_symmetry.space_group_name_H-M   'P 1'
#
loop_
_entity.id
_entity.type
_entity.pdbx_description
1 polymer ?
#
loop_
_entity_poly.entity_id
_entity_poly.type
_entity_poly.pdbx_seq_one_letter_code
_entity_poly.pdbx_strand_id
1 'polypeptide(L)'
;MKHCKRQTGTDIFLNTLNEYFANSIDQTLSSEQVLVRMLGMIDRRTGQRRLLKMEPSIKHEHEMMAYFYKLRMKAEKQTACLPG
;
A
#
# COMPACT_ATOMS: atom_id res chain seq x y z
N MET A 1 -30.44 -20.25 7.91
CA MET A 1 -29.20 -20.89 8.41
C MET A 1 -28.04 -19.98 8.02
N LYS A 2 -27.36 -19.33 8.99
CA LYS A 2 -26.27 -18.40 8.68
C LYS A 2 -25.02 -19.21 8.36
N HIS A 3 -24.57 -19.19 7.11
CA HIS A 3 -23.30 -19.82 6.74
C HIS A 3 -22.14 -19.05 7.37
N CYS A 4 -21.62 -19.59 8.47
CA CYS A 4 -20.32 -19.21 9.01
C CYS A 4 -19.25 -19.74 8.03
N LYS A 5 -18.87 -18.93 7.04
CA LYS A 5 -17.65 -19.18 6.28
C LYS A 5 -16.48 -18.99 7.25
N ARG A 6 -15.82 -20.08 7.63
CA ARG A 6 -14.51 -20.00 8.28
C ARG A 6 -13.60 -19.23 7.33
N GLN A 7 -13.18 -18.02 7.70
CA GLN A 7 -12.16 -17.29 6.95
C GLN A 7 -10.83 -18.01 7.15
N THR A 8 -10.36 -18.69 6.11
CA THR A 8 -8.99 -19.21 6.04
C THR A 8 -8.06 -18.10 5.56
N GLY A 9 -6.81 -18.07 6.02
CA GLY A 9 -5.86 -16.99 5.72
C GLY A 9 -5.62 -16.73 4.22
N THR A 10 -5.83 -17.75 3.37
CA THR A 10 -5.77 -17.66 1.91
C THR A 10 -6.82 -16.70 1.33
N ASP A 11 -8.02 -16.68 1.91
CA ASP A 11 -9.11 -15.82 1.44
C ASP A 11 -8.80 -14.34 1.68
N ILE A 12 -8.13 -14.00 2.79
CA ILE A 12 -7.79 -12.61 3.14
C ILE A 12 -6.80 -12.04 2.13
N PHE A 13 -5.78 -12.81 1.75
CA PHE A 13 -4.78 -12.38 0.77
C PHE A 13 -5.39 -12.22 -0.63
N LEU A 14 -6.17 -13.21 -1.10
CA LEU A 14 -6.81 -13.14 -2.41
C LEU A 14 -7.83 -12.00 -2.49
N ASN A 15 -8.61 -11.76 -1.43
CA ASN A 15 -9.54 -10.63 -1.39
C ASN A 15 -8.81 -9.28 -1.43
N THR A 16 -7.69 -9.16 -0.71
CA THR A 16 -6.83 -7.97 -0.75
C THR A 16 -6.33 -7.70 -2.17
N LEU A 17 -5.84 -8.74 -2.87
CA LEU A 17 -5.37 -8.60 -4.24
C LEU A 17 -6.50 -8.23 -5.20
N ASN A 18 -7.65 -8.88 -5.08
CA ASN A 18 -8.82 -8.56 -5.90
C ASN A 18 -9.24 -7.10 -5.74
N GLU A 19 -9.29 -6.60 -4.49
CA GLU A 19 -9.59 -5.20 -4.21
C GLU A 19 -8.52 -4.27 -4.82
N TYR A 20 -7.25 -4.57 -4.61
CA TYR A 20 -6.13 -3.78 -5.16
C TYR A 20 -6.15 -3.71 -6.70
N PHE A 21 -6.44 -4.81 -7.39
CA PHE A 21 -6.49 -4.84 -8.85
C PHE A 21 -7.74 -4.15 -9.41
N ALA A 22 -8.86 -4.19 -8.70
CA ALA A 22 -10.09 -3.53 -9.11
C ALA A 22 -10.06 -2.01 -8.88
N ASN A 23 -9.29 -1.55 -7.89
CA ASN A 23 -9.29 -0.16 -7.47
C ASN A 23 -8.30 0.71 -8.27
N SER A 24 -8.66 1.98 -8.45
CA SER A 24 -7.69 3.01 -8.83
C SER A 24 -6.64 3.20 -7.73
N ILE A 25 -5.55 3.89 -8.04
CA ILE A 25 -4.51 4.15 -7.03
C ILE A 25 -5.02 5.03 -5.87
N ASP A 26 -5.95 5.95 -6.16
CA ASP A 26 -6.56 6.81 -5.14
C ASP A 26 -7.50 6.01 -4.23
N GLN A 27 -8.29 5.12 -4.81
CA GLN A 27 -9.17 4.20 -4.06
C GLN A 27 -8.34 3.24 -3.20
N THR A 28 -7.26 2.69 -3.76
CA THR A 28 -6.35 1.77 -3.07
C THR A 28 -5.72 2.42 -1.83
N LEU A 29 -5.21 3.65 -1.94
CA LEU A 29 -4.58 4.35 -0.82
C LEU A 29 -5.57 4.82 0.26
N SER A 30 -6.85 4.90 -0.10
CA SER A 30 -7.94 5.29 0.80
C SER A 30 -8.68 4.08 1.40
N SER A 31 -8.28 2.84 1.07
CA SER A 31 -8.94 1.62 1.55
C SER A 31 -8.83 1.46 3.07
N GLU A 32 -9.86 0.94 3.73
CA GLU A 32 -9.78 0.64 5.17
C GLU A 32 -8.83 -0.52 5.47
N GLN A 33 -8.56 -1.36 4.47
CA GLN A 33 -7.68 -2.52 4.59
C GLN A 33 -6.20 -2.11 4.48
N VAL A 34 -5.46 -2.25 5.57
CA VAL A 34 -4.05 -1.85 5.64
C VAL A 34 -3.18 -2.52 4.58
N LEU A 35 -3.47 -3.77 4.21
CA LEU A 35 -2.73 -4.49 3.16
C LEU A 35 -2.95 -3.89 1.78
N VAL A 36 -4.19 -3.50 1.45
CA VAL A 36 -4.53 -2.85 0.18
C VAL A 36 -3.81 -1.50 0.08
N ARG A 37 -3.83 -0.71 1.16
CA ARG A 37 -3.10 0.55 1.24
C ARG A 37 -1.59 0.38 1.10
N MET A 38 -1.00 -0.64 1.76
CA MET A 38 0.42 -0.95 1.62
C MET A 38 0.78 -1.26 0.17
N LEU A 39 -0.02 -2.07 -0.53
CA LEU A 39 0.18 -2.38 -1.95
C LEU A 39 0.15 -1.11 -2.81
N GLY A 40 -0.80 -0.20 -2.57
CA GLY A 40 -0.85 1.10 -3.24
C GLY A 40 0.38 1.96 -2.97
N MET A 41 0.91 1.95 -1.74
CA MET A 41 2.07 2.76 -1.38
C MET A 41 3.37 2.29 -2.07
N ILE A 42 3.57 0.98 -2.19
CA ILE A 42 4.77 0.43 -2.86
C ILE A 42 4.66 0.48 -4.38
N ASP A 43 3.44 0.63 -4.93
CA ASP A 43 3.20 0.73 -6.36
C ASP A 43 3.88 1.97 -6.98
N ARG A 44 4.49 1.78 -8.16
CA ARG A 44 5.07 2.86 -8.97
C ARG A 44 4.03 3.91 -9.38
N ARG A 45 2.75 3.53 -9.55
CA ARG A 45 1.65 4.44 -9.92
C ARG A 45 1.42 5.55 -8.90
N THR A 46 1.82 5.36 -7.65
CA THR A 46 1.68 6.41 -6.62
C THR A 46 2.65 7.56 -6.87
N GLY A 47 3.89 7.28 -7.25
CA GLY A 47 4.92 8.29 -7.48
C GLY A 47 5.38 9.04 -6.21
N GLN A 48 6.60 9.55 -6.25
CA GLN A 48 7.26 10.18 -5.10
C GLN A 48 6.52 11.42 -4.57
N ARG A 49 6.02 12.29 -5.46
CA ARG A 49 5.32 13.53 -5.07
C ARG A 49 4.09 13.24 -4.21
N ARG A 50 3.35 12.17 -4.48
CA ARG A 50 2.17 11.79 -3.68
C ARG A 50 2.57 11.17 -2.35
N LEU A 51 3.60 10.31 -2.35
CA LEU A 51 4.16 9.74 -1.12
C LEU A 51 4.58 10.84 -0.12
N LEU A 52 5.28 11.87 -0.58
CA LEU A 52 5.68 13.00 0.27
C LEU A 52 4.49 13.73 0.91
N LYS A 53 3.38 13.89 0.17
CA LYS A 53 2.15 14.49 0.72
C LYS A 53 1.49 13.65 1.82
N MET A 54 1.67 12.33 1.78
CA MET A 54 1.12 11.40 2.77
C MET A 54 2.04 11.19 3.99
N GLU A 55 3.27 11.71 3.98
CA GLU A 55 4.22 11.55 5.10
C GLU A 55 3.61 11.92 6.47
N PRO A 56 2.85 13.02 6.62
CA PRO A 56 2.26 13.39 7.90
C PRO A 56 1.25 12.35 8.44
N SER A 57 0.45 11.74 7.56
CA SER A 57 -0.53 10.73 7.97
C SER A 57 0.17 9.41 8.32
N ILE A 58 1.20 9.02 7.56
CA ILE A 58 1.95 7.77 7.77
C ILE A 58 2.69 7.75 9.12
N LYS A 59 3.15 8.92 9.62
CA LYS A 59 3.81 9.03 10.94
C LYS A 59 2.92 8.64 12.12
N HIS A 60 1.60 8.70 11.96
CA HIS A 60 0.61 8.41 13.01
C HIS A 60 -0.06 7.04 12.82
N GLU A 61 0.37 6.26 11.84
CA GLU A 61 -0.20 4.96 11.49
C GLU A 61 0.62 3.79 12.03
N HIS A 62 0.21 2.57 11.64
CA HIS A 62 0.87 1.31 11.94
C HIS A 62 2.35 1.30 11.50
N GLU A 63 3.24 0.73 12.33
CA GLU A 63 4.70 0.70 12.10
C GLU A 63 5.09 0.14 10.73
N MET A 64 4.38 -0.89 10.25
CA MET A 64 4.57 -1.45 8.91
C MET A 64 4.42 -0.41 7.78
N MET A 65 3.43 0.50 7.86
CA MET A 65 3.26 1.56 6.87
C MET A 65 4.46 2.51 6.87
N ALA A 66 4.93 2.91 8.04
CA ALA A 66 6.12 3.76 8.17
C ALA A 66 7.39 3.06 7.63
N TYR A 67 7.53 1.76 7.85
CA TYR A 67 8.64 0.95 7.32
C TYR A 67 8.62 0.92 5.79
N PHE A 68 7.51 0.51 5.17
CA PHE A 68 7.41 0.42 3.71
C PHE A 68 7.49 1.79 3.02
N TYR A 69 6.99 2.84 3.66
CA TYR A 69 7.18 4.22 3.20
C TYR A 69 8.67 4.57 3.09
N LYS A 70 9.44 4.35 4.18
CA LYS A 70 10.88 4.61 4.20
C LYS A 70 11.61 3.78 3.14
N LEU A 71 11.23 2.52 2.97
CA LEU A 71 11.78 1.63 1.95
C LEU A 71 11.55 2.17 0.54
N ARG A 72 10.31 2.57 0.23
CA ARG A 72 9.93 3.14 -1.07
C ARG A 72 10.66 4.45 -1.35
N MET A 73 10.78 5.34 -0.36
CA MET A 73 11.52 6.61 -0.49
C MET A 73 13.02 6.39 -0.69
N LYS A 74 13.61 5.35 -0.08
CA LYS A 74 15.01 4.99 -0.31
C LYS A 74 15.23 4.50 -1.74
N ALA A 75 14.32 3.70 -2.29
CA ALA A 75 14.41 3.20 -3.66
C ALA A 75 14.37 4.36 -4.70
N GLU A 76 13.52 5.37 -4.49
CA GLU A 76 13.48 6.58 -5.36
C GLU A 76 14.76 7.42 -5.32
N LYS A 77 15.46 7.44 -4.18
CA LYS A 77 16.76 8.13 -4.06
C LYS A 77 17.88 7.37 -4.77
N GLN A 78 17.78 6.05 -4.84
CA GLN A 78 18.77 5.22 -5.56
C GLN A 78 18.64 5.39 -7.08
N THR A 79 17.43 5.54 -7.60
CA THR A 79 17.21 5.79 -9.03
C THR A 79 17.63 7.19 -9.47
N ALA A 80 17.62 8.19 -8.58
CA ALA A 80 18.09 9.54 -8.88
C ALA A 80 19.62 9.66 -9.05
N CYS A 81 20.40 8.66 -8.63
CA CYS A 81 21.87 8.68 -8.66
C CYS A 81 22.47 7.78 -9.76
N LEU A 82 21.63 7.15 -10.59
CA LEU A 82 22.09 6.40 -11.75
C LEU A 82 22.16 7.34 -12.96
N PRO A 83 23.36 7.58 -13.54
CA PRO A 83 23.44 8.25 -14.83
C PRO A 83 22.81 7.34 -15.88
N GLY A 84 21.76 7.85 -16.53
CA GLY A 84 21.22 7.28 -17.77
C GLY A 84 22.00 7.75 -18.98
#